data_AF-G2E6D0-F1
#
_entry.id   AF-G2E6D0-F1
#
_cell.length_a   1.000
_cell.length_b   1.000
_cell.length_c   1.000
_cell.angle_alpha   90.00
_cell.angle_beta   90.00
_cell.angle_gamma   90.00
#
_symmetry.space_group_name_H-M   'P 1'
#
loop_
_entity.id
_entity.type
_entity.pdbx_description
1 polymer ?
#
loop_
_entity_poly.entity_id
_entity_poly.type
_entity_poly.pdbx_seq_one_letter_code
_entity_poly.pdbx_strand_id
1 'polypeptide(L)' 'MSLALVILYLAFCVYVGFLGRDRVIGFSGTFLLSLILSPLVMALVVLLTRPKEG' A
#
# COMPACT_ATOMS: atom_id res chain seq x y z
N MET A 1 1.50 16.85 -1.04
CA MET A 1 0.83 15.69 -1.68
C MET A 1 -0.54 16.11 -2.16
N SER A 2 -0.87 15.89 -3.42
CA SER A 2 -2.18 16.23 -3.96
C SER A 2 -3.26 15.37 -3.30
N LEU A 3 -4.34 15.99 -2.82
CA LEU A 3 -5.41 15.32 -2.08
C LEU A 3 -6.06 14.19 -2.91
N ALA A 4 -6.12 14.37 -4.23
CA ALA A 4 -6.56 13.35 -5.19
C ALA A 4 -5.72 12.05 -5.15
N LEU A 5 -4.41 12.14 -4.94
CA LEU A 5 -3.53 10.98 -4.88
C LEU A 5 -3.75 10.18 -3.59
N VAL A 6 -4.03 10.87 -2.48
CA VAL A 6 -4.36 10.24 -1.20
C VAL A 6 -5.69 9.48 -1.31
N ILE A 7 -6.70 10.11 -1.92
CA ILE A 7 -7.99 9.46 -2.17
C ILE A 7 -7.84 8.22 -3.05
N LEU A 8 -7.06 8.32 -4.14
CA LEU A 8 -6.82 7.19 -5.04
C LEU A 8 -6.13 6.03 -4.33
N TYR A 9 -5.10 6.33 -3.51
CA TYR A 9 -4.39 5.33 -2.73
C TYR A 9 -5.30 4.62 -1.73
N LEU A 10 -6.11 5.38 -0.99
CA LEU A 10 -7.08 4.80 -0.05
C LEU A 10 -8.14 3.96 -0.77
N ALA A 11 -8.64 4.41 -1.93
CA ALA A 11 -9.59 3.65 -2.74
C ALA A 11 -9.00 2.32 -3.20
N PHE A 12 -7.73 2.31 -3.62
CA PHE A 12 -7.01 1.07 -3.95
C PHE A 12 -6.85 0.14 -2.75
N CYS A 13 -6.47 0.68 -1.58
CA CYS A 13 -6.36 -0.12 -0.36
C CYS A 13 -7.71 -0.75 0.02
N VAL A 14 -8.80 0.01 -0.08
CA VAL A 14 -10.18 -0.49 0.17
C VAL A 14 -10.55 -1.56 -0.84
N TYR A 15 -10.23 -1.40 -2.13
CA TYR A 15 -10.48 -2.39 -3.17
C TYR A 15 -9.77 -3.72 -2.88
N VAL A 16 -8.48 -3.67 -2.51
CA VAL A 16 -7.69 -4.84 -2.11
C VAL A 16 -8.25 -5.47 -0.83
N GLY A 17 -8.64 -4.65 0.15
CA GLY A 17 -9.32 -5.11 1.36
C GLY A 17 -10.61 -5.86 1.04
N PHE A 18 -11.42 -5.34 0.10
CA PHE A 18 -12.67 -5.96 -0.32
C PHE A 18 -12.45 -7.32 -0.98
N LEU A 19 -11.43 -7.46 -1.83
CA LEU A 19 -11.03 -8.75 -2.42
C LEU A 19 -10.56 -9.77 -1.37
N GLY A 20 -9.99 -9.30 -0.26
CA GLY A 20 -9.54 -10.13 0.85
C GLY A 20 -10.63 -10.52 1.86
N ARG A 21 -11.87 -10.05 1.69
CA ARG A 21 -12.94 -10.22 2.68
C ARG A 21 -13.27 -11.68 3.00
N ASP A 22 -13.23 -12.57 2.00
CA ASP A 22 -13.51 -14.00 2.16
C ASP A 22 -12.28 -14.83 2.55
N ARG A 23 -11.13 -14.19 2.79
CA ARG A 23 -9.90 -14.87 3.22
C ARG A 23 -9.81 -14.90 4.74
N VAL A 24 -8.97 -15.79 5.27
CA VAL A 24 -8.75 -15.99 6.73
C VAL A 24 -8.45 -14.70 7.48
N ILE A 25 -7.75 -13.75 6.85
CA ILE A 25 -7.34 -12.47 7.43
C ILE A 25 -8.50 -11.45 7.41
N GLY A 26 -9.52 -11.66 6.58
CA GLY A 26 -10.68 -10.79 6.40
C GLY A 26 -10.36 -9.43 5.78
N PHE A 27 -11.39 -8.60 5.68
CA PHE A 27 -11.30 -7.25 5.09
C PHE A 27 -10.30 -6.36 5.83
N SER A 28 -10.47 -6.21 7.15
CA SER A 28 -9.68 -5.27 7.95
C SER A 28 -8.20 -5.63 7.96
N GLY A 29 -7.87 -6.92 8.05
CA GLY A 29 -6.49 -7.37 8.00
C GLY A 29 -5.87 -7.19 6.62
N THR A 30 -6.60 -7.50 5.54
CA THR A 30 -6.10 -7.31 4.17
C THR A 30 -5.94 -5.82 3.82
N PHE A 31 -6.86 -4.96 4.27
CA PHE A 31 -6.79 -3.50 4.10
C PHE A 31 -5.57 -2.93 4.83
N LEU A 32 -5.39 -3.25 6.12
CA LEU A 32 -4.26 -2.79 6.92
C LEU A 32 -2.93 -3.31 6.38
N LEU A 33 -2.89 -4.58 5.96
CA LEU A 33 -1.71 -5.14 5.29
C LEU A 33 -1.41 -4.38 4.00
N SER A 34 -2.37 -4.13 3.12
CA SER A 34 -2.13 -3.36 1.89
C SER A 34 -1.63 -1.93 2.19
N LEU A 35 -2.15 -1.31 3.25
CA LEU A 35 -1.75 0.03 3.69
C LEU A 35 -0.29 0.08 4.17
N ILE A 36 0.16 -0.96 4.88
CA ILE A 36 1.50 -1.04 5.48
C ILE A 36 2.53 -1.67 4.52
N LEU A 37 2.11 -2.64 3.72
CA LEU A 37 2.99 -3.36 2.80
C LEU A 37 3.48 -2.45 1.68
N SER A 38 2.64 -1.54 1.18
CA SER A 38 3.02 -0.58 0.15
C SER A 38 4.23 0.31 0.55
N PRO A 39 4.24 0.99 1.72
CA PRO A 39 5.42 1.72 2.17
C PRO A 39 6.57 0.80 2.58
N LEU A 40 6.32 -0.42 3.08
CA LEU A 40 7.40 -1.38 3.37
C LEU A 40 8.16 -1.78 2.10
N VAL A 41 7.43 -2.12 1.04
CA VAL A 41 8.02 -2.47 -0.27
C VAL A 41 8.81 -1.29 -0.82
N MET A 42 8.27 -0.07 -0.77
CA MET A 42 9.04 1.10 -1.23
C MET A 42 10.24 1.43 -0.35
N ALA A 43 10.17 1.23 0.97
CA ALA A 43 11.32 1.40 1.85
C ALA A 43 12.45 0.42 1.47
N LEU A 44 12.11 -0.85 1.21
CA LEU A 44 13.08 -1.83 0.71
C LEU A 44 13.67 -1.41 -0.63
N VAL A 45 12.85 -0.94 -1.57
CA VAL A 45 13.33 -0.45 -2.87
C VAL A 45 14.32 0.70 -2.68
N VAL A 46 14.02 1.68 -1.83
CA VAL A 46 14.91 2.82 -1.55
C VAL A 46 16.23 2.39 -0.92
N LEU A 47 16.22 1.37 -0.05
CA LEU A 47 17.45 0.84 0.53
C LEU A 47 18.33 0.10 -0.48
N LEU A 48 17.71 -0.49 -1.50
CA LEU A 48 18.41 -1.24 -2.55
C LEU A 48 18.85 -0.36 -3.72
N THR A 49 18.22 0.79 -3.93
CA THR A 49 18.60 1.73 -4.99
C THR A 49 19.68 2.69 -4.52
N ARG A 50 20.52 3.12 -5.46
CA ARG A 50 21.54 4.14 -5.20
C ARG A 50 20.93 5.54 -5.35
N PRO A 51 21.44 6.54 -4.62
CA PRO A 51 21.08 7.94 -4.85
C PRO A 51 21.36 8.29 -6.31
N LYS A 52 20.45 9.04 -6.94
CA LYS A 52 20.69 9.50 -8.31
C LYS A 52 21.81 10.52 -8.28
N GLU A 53 22.93 10.22 -8.93
CA GLU A 53 23.99 11.20 -9.18
C GLU A 53 23.39 12.33 -10.05
N GLY A 54 23.51 13.57 -9.54
CA GLY A 54 22.90 14.77 -10.10
C GLY A 54 23.77 15.42 -11.16
#